data_AF-A0A1F9TUK5-F1
#
_entry.id   AF-A0A1F9TUK5-F1
#
_cell.length_a   1.000
_cell.length_b   1.000
_cell.length_c   1.000
_cell.angle_alpha   90.00
_cell.angle_beta   90.00
_cell.angle_gamma   90.00
#
_symmetry.space_group_name_H-M   'P 1'
#
loop_
_entity.id
_entity.type
_entity.pdbx_description
1 polymer ?
#
loop_
_entity_poly.entity_id
_entity_poly.type
_entity_poly.pdbx_seq_one_letter_code
_entity_poly.pdbx_strand_id
1 'polypeptide(L)'
;MIQRLLRRAQWMKKQIEKKGVTQRTLARRLKMHPSRATHLMGLLNLSPVIQYQIASLPPCRGRGPITERVLRPIAKIEDPARQLQQFQNLMSDLEPEIMEASNVTS
;
A
#
# COMPACT_ATOMS: atom_id res chain seq x y z
N MET A 1 2.32 -9.28 1.67
CA MET A 1 1.54 -8.41 2.57
C MET A 1 1.68 -6.96 2.16
N ILE A 2 0.58 -6.20 2.16
CA ILE A 2 0.52 -4.83 1.65
C ILE A 2 1.43 -3.85 2.42
N GLN A 3 1.58 -4.02 3.73
CA GLN A 3 2.46 -3.22 4.58
C GLN A 3 3.93 -3.32 4.13
N ARG A 4 4.39 -4.52 3.75
CA ARG A 4 5.76 -4.72 3.24
C ARG A 4 5.99 -3.94 1.94
N LEU A 5 4.95 -3.84 1.11
CA LEU A 5 5.01 -3.13 -0.17
C LEU A 5 4.99 -1.62 0.04
N LEU A 6 4.13 -1.12 0.93
CA LEU A 6 4.11 0.28 1.33
C LEU A 6 5.46 0.71 1.91
N ARG A 7 6.03 -0.06 2.85
CA ARG A 7 7.38 0.20 3.39
C ARG A 7 8.45 0.20 2.29
N ARG A 8 8.36 -0.72 1.32
CA ARG A 8 9.29 -0.76 0.20
C ARG A 8 9.17 0.48 -0.68
N ALA A 9 7.95 0.95 -0.96
CA ALA A 9 7.71 2.17 -1.72
C ALA A 9 8.25 3.41 -1.00
N GLN A 10 8.01 3.54 0.31
CA GLN A 10 8.56 4.62 1.14
C GLN A 10 10.10 4.61 1.14
N TRP A 11 10.71 3.43 1.25
CA TRP A 11 12.17 3.30 1.13
C TRP A 11 12.66 3.73 -0.26
N MET A 12 11.98 3.33 -1.34
CA MET A 12 12.34 3.75 -2.70
C MET A 12 12.27 5.27 -2.88
N LYS A 13 11.20 5.91 -2.38
CA LYS A 13 11.06 7.38 -2.37
C LYS A 13 12.26 8.04 -1.68
N LYS A 14 12.60 7.59 -0.46
CA LYS A 14 13.77 8.09 0.27
C LYS A 14 15.09 7.90 -0.49
N GLN A 15 15.27 6.78 -1.19
CA GLN A 15 16.49 6.55 -1.98
C GLN A 15 16.58 7.45 -3.22
N ILE A 16 15.44 7.70 -3.88
CA ILE A 16 15.33 8.62 -5.01
C ILE A 16 15.72 10.02 -4.56
N GLU A 17 15.11 10.51 -3.47
CA GLU A 17 15.40 11.82 -2.87
C GLU A 17 16.86 11.93 -2.42
N LYS A 18 17.36 10.95 -1.65
CA LYS A 18 18.73 10.97 -1.12
C LYS A 18 19.81 10.94 -2.21
N LYS A 19 19.58 10.20 -3.31
CA LYS A 19 20.60 9.97 -4.35
C LYS A 19 20.39 10.82 -5.59
N GLY A 20 19.32 11.60 -5.67
CA GLY A 20 18.94 12.35 -6.87
C GLY A 20 18.73 11.46 -8.11
N VAL A 21 18.33 10.21 -7.93
CA VAL A 21 18.18 9.25 -9.05
C VAL A 21 16.72 9.07 -9.43
N THR A 22 16.44 8.84 -10.71
CA THR A 22 15.07 8.54 -11.15
C THR A 22 14.58 7.18 -10.63
N GLN A 23 13.25 7.02 -10.55
CA GLN A 23 12.61 5.73 -10.25
C GLN A 23 13.09 4.62 -11.20
N ARG A 24 13.24 4.91 -12.49
CA ARG A 24 13.70 3.94 -13.50
C ARG A 24 15.14 3.49 -13.21
N THR A 25 16.02 4.43 -12.87
CA THR A 25 17.41 4.13 -12.49
C THR A 25 17.45 3.26 -11.23
N LEU A 26 16.64 3.60 -10.21
CA LEU A 26 16.56 2.79 -9.00
C LEU A 26 16.00 1.38 -9.29
N ALA A 27 14.94 1.26 -10.10
CA ALA A 27 14.34 -0.02 -10.47
C ALA A 27 15.35 -0.94 -11.19
N ARG A 28 16.12 -0.40 -12.14
CA ARG A 28 17.20 -1.14 -12.82
C ARG A 28 18.25 -1.66 -11.83
N ARG A 29 18.72 -0.81 -10.90
CA ARG A 29 19.68 -1.22 -9.85
C ARG A 29 19.14 -2.35 -8.97
N LEU A 30 17.83 -2.35 -8.73
CA LEU A 30 17.13 -3.37 -7.95
C LEU A 30 16.75 -4.61 -8.77
N LYS A 31 17.13 -4.69 -10.05
CA LYS A 31 16.69 -5.72 -11.01
C LYS A 31 15.16 -5.89 -11.02
N MET A 32 14.45 -4.78 -10.82
CA MET A 32 12.99 -4.73 -10.73
C MET A 32 12.40 -4.32 -12.08
N HIS A 33 11.37 -5.04 -12.53
CA HIS A 33 10.63 -4.67 -13.72
C HIS A 33 9.97 -3.29 -13.58
N PRO A 34 9.99 -2.42 -14.61
CA PRO A 34 9.43 -1.07 -14.52
C PRO A 34 7.97 -1.02 -14.07
N SER A 35 7.12 -1.93 -14.56
CA SER A 35 5.70 -1.98 -14.14
C SER A 35 5.56 -2.27 -12.65
N ARG A 36 6.43 -3.11 -12.08
CA ARG A 36 6.41 -3.40 -10.64
C ARG A 36 6.81 -2.18 -9.82
N ALA A 37 7.82 -1.44 -10.27
CA ALA A 37 8.24 -0.20 -9.64
C ALA A 37 7.09 0.82 -9.66
N THR A 38 6.41 0.99 -10.79
CA THR A 38 5.25 1.89 -10.90
C THR A 38 4.12 1.48 -9.96
N HIS A 39 3.82 0.19 -9.85
CA HIS A 39 2.79 -0.30 -8.91
C HIS A 39 3.16 -0.02 -7.46
N LEU A 40 4.40 -0.25 -7.06
CA LEU A 40 4.87 0.07 -5.71
C LEU A 40 4.78 1.57 -5.43
N MET A 41 5.30 2.39 -6.34
CA MET A 41 5.28 3.85 -6.18
C MET A 41 3.86 4.41 -6.17
N GLY A 42 2.90 3.79 -6.87
CA GLY A 42 1.50 4.16 -6.83
C GLY A 42 0.85 4.04 -5.45
N LEU A 43 1.40 3.23 -4.53
CA LEU A 43 0.92 3.19 -3.14
C LEU A 43 1.17 4.50 -2.38
N LEU A 44 2.11 5.32 -2.85
CA LEU A 44 2.42 6.62 -2.26
C LEU A 44 1.44 7.72 -2.67
N ASN A 45 0.54 7.44 -3.62
CA ASN A 45 -0.55 8.35 -4.02
C ASN A 45 -1.75 8.27 -3.06
N LEU A 46 -1.77 7.27 -2.16
CA LEU A 46 -2.73 7.22 -1.08
C LEU A 46 -2.44 8.35 -0.08
N SER A 47 -3.47 8.89 0.53
CA SER A 47 -3.35 9.92 1.55
C SER A 47 -2.47 9.41 2.71
N PRO A 48 -1.74 10.32 3.41
CA PRO A 48 -0.92 9.92 4.55
C PRO A 48 -1.69 9.15 5.62
N VAL A 49 -2.97 9.49 5.83
CA VAL A 49 -3.86 8.81 6.78
C VAL A 49 -4.08 7.35 6.38
N ILE A 50 -4.39 7.08 5.11
CA ILE A 50 -4.57 5.72 4.61
C ILE A 50 -3.26 4.93 4.68
N GLN A 51 -2.13 5.56 4.35
CA GLN A 51 -0.81 4.91 4.48
C GLN A 51 -0.54 4.49 5.93
N TYR A 52 -0.90 5.35 6.91
CA TYR A 52 -0.78 5.03 8.34
C TYR A 52 -1.70 3.89 8.76
N GLN A 53 -2.97 3.91 8.33
CA GLN A 53 -3.93 2.84 8.65
C GLN A 53 -3.47 1.50 8.06
N ILE A 54 -3.03 1.47 6.80
CA ILE A 54 -2.46 0.27 6.18
C ILE A 54 -1.28 -0.24 6.99
N ALA A 55 -0.36 0.64 7.40
CA ALA A 55 0.81 0.26 8.19
C ALA A 55 0.44 -0.33 9.57
N SER A 56 -0.72 0.07 10.10
CA SER A 56 -1.25 -0.34 11.41
C SER A 56 -2.12 -1.60 11.34
N LEU A 57 -2.48 -2.09 10.15
CA LEU A 57 -3.23 -3.33 10.00
C LEU A 57 -2.46 -4.52 10.60
N PRO A 58 -3.14 -5.45 11.30
CA PRO A 58 -2.51 -6.63 11.86
C PRO A 58 -1.92 -7.52 10.74
N PRO A 59 -0.85 -8.28 11.03
CA PRO A 59 -0.25 -9.19 10.07
C PRO A 59 -1.24 -10.32 9.70
N CYS A 60 -1.67 -10.36 8.45
CA CYS A 60 -2.49 -11.43 7.89
C CYS A 60 -1.58 -12.52 7.31
N ARG A 61 -1.91 -13.79 7.59
CA ARG A 61 -1.30 -14.94 6.91
C ARG A 61 -1.83 -15.02 5.48
N GLY A 62 -0.96 -15.11 4.47
CA GLY A 62 -1.34 -15.24 3.06
C GLY A 62 -1.68 -13.93 2.33
N ARG A 63 -2.66 -13.99 1.42
CA ARG A 63 -3.21 -12.79 0.74
C ARG A 63 -4.23 -12.16 1.68
N GLY A 64 -3.80 -11.15 2.45
CA GLY A 64 -4.71 -10.35 3.25
C GLY A 64 -5.78 -9.67 2.38
N PRO A 65 -6.91 -9.26 2.99
CA PRO A 65 -8.07 -8.73 2.25
C PRO A 65 -7.73 -7.43 1.51
N ILE A 66 -6.81 -6.63 2.07
CA ILE A 66 -6.27 -5.45 1.42
C ILE A 66 -5.10 -5.82 0.50
N THR A 67 -5.34 -5.68 -0.81
CA THR A 67 -4.34 -5.92 -1.85
C THR A 67 -4.09 -4.66 -2.70
N GLU A 68 -2.98 -4.64 -3.43
CA GLU A 68 -2.68 -3.53 -4.37
C GLU A 68 -3.79 -3.32 -5.41
N ARG A 69 -4.48 -4.39 -5.82
CA ARG A 69 -5.57 -4.32 -6.80
C ARG A 69 -6.73 -3.49 -6.26
N VAL A 70 -7.09 -3.72 -5.00
CA VAL A 70 -8.21 -3.05 -4.33
C VAL A 70 -7.87 -1.61 -3.98
N LEU A 71 -6.62 -1.31 -3.66
CA LEU A 71 -6.18 0.06 -3.34
C LEU A 71 -5.98 0.96 -4.57
N ARG A 72 -5.79 0.38 -5.76
CA ARG A 72 -5.48 1.14 -6.98
C ARG A 72 -6.57 2.16 -7.36
N PRO A 73 -7.87 1.86 -7.33
CA PRO A 73 -8.91 2.85 -7.58
C PRO A 73 -8.88 4.00 -6.57
N ILE A 74 -8.66 3.70 -5.27
CA ILE A 74 -8.58 4.71 -4.21
C ILE A 74 -7.39 5.63 -4.45
N ALA A 75 -6.21 5.07 -4.78
CA ALA A 75 -5.00 5.84 -5.07
C ALA A 75 -5.09 6.75 -6.32
N LYS A 76 -6.14 6.63 -7.14
CA LYS A 76 -6.40 7.50 -8.30
C LYS A 76 -7.33 8.68 -7.98
N ILE A 77 -8.00 8.67 -6.83
CA ILE A 77 -8.86 9.77 -6.40
C ILE A 77 -7.95 10.93 -5.96
N GLU A 78 -8.15 12.12 -6.51
CA GLU A 78 -7.30 13.28 -6.20
C GLU A 78 -7.60 13.87 -4.80
N ASP A 79 -8.87 13.88 -4.41
CA ASP A 79 -9.32 14.40 -3.12
C ASP A 79 -8.98 13.43 -1.97
N PRO A 80 -8.10 13.82 -1.02
CA PRO A 80 -7.73 12.97 0.12
C PRO A 80 -8.90 12.59 1.04
N ALA A 81 -9.92 13.45 1.16
CA ALA A 81 -11.09 13.16 1.98
C ALA A 81 -11.95 12.06 1.34
N ARG A 82 -12.17 12.15 0.02
CA ARG A 82 -12.84 11.08 -0.75
C ARG A 82 -12.05 9.78 -0.77
N GLN A 83 -10.71 9.85 -0.84
CA GLN A 83 -9.88 8.66 -0.68
C GLN A 83 -10.16 7.97 0.67
N LEU A 84 -10.15 8.74 1.76
CA LEU A 84 -10.36 8.20 3.10
C LEU A 84 -11.75 7.59 3.25
N GLN A 85 -12.79 8.26 2.76
CA GLN A 85 -14.16 7.74 2.77
C GLN A 85 -14.26 6.39 2.04
N GLN A 86 -13.70 6.29 0.83
CA GLN A 86 -13.71 5.03 0.06
C GLN A 86 -12.91 3.92 0.75
N PHE A 87 -11.79 4.27 1.39
CA PHE A 87 -11.02 3.33 2.17
C PHE A 87 -11.79 2.82 3.41
N GLN A 88 -12.51 3.70 4.11
CA GLN A 88 -13.34 3.32 5.26
C GLN A 88 -14.50 2.41 4.86
N ASN A 89 -15.17 2.69 3.73
CA ASN A 89 -16.20 1.82 3.18
C ASN A 89 -15.63 0.42 2.90
N LEU A 90 -14.49 0.38 2.21
CA LEU A 90 -13.78 -0.88 1.94
C LEU A 90 -13.45 -1.64 3.24
N MET A 91 -12.96 -0.95 4.27
CA MET A 91 -12.63 -1.60 5.54
C MET A 91 -13.88 -2.13 6.24
N SER A 92 -14.99 -1.40 6.19
CA SER A 92 -16.28 -1.81 6.78
C SER A 92 -16.83 -3.06 6.10
N ASP A 93 -16.70 -3.16 4.78
CA ASP A 93 -17.08 -4.35 4.01
C ASP A 93 -16.22 -5.59 4.37
N LEU A 94 -15.03 -5.37 4.95
CA LEU A 94 -14.06 -6.41 5.31
C LEU A 94 -14.04 -6.77 6.80
N GLU A 95 -14.72 -6.00 7.67
CA GLU A 95 -14.80 -6.28 9.11
C GLU A 95 -15.26 -7.71 9.47
N PRO A 96 -16.19 -8.37 8.75
CA PRO A 96 -16.52 -9.77 9.07
C PRO A 96 -15.34 -10.74 8.83
N GLU A 97 -14.48 -10.49 7.83
CA GLU A 97 -13.36 -11.38 7.49
C GLU A 97 -12.08 -11.10 8.31
N ILE A 98 -11.87 -9.85 8.75
CA ILE A 98 -10.68 -9.45 9.52
C ILE A 98 -10.77 -9.93 10.98
N MET A 99 -11.98 -10.01 11.55
CA MET A 99 -12.23 -10.54 12.89
C MET A 99 -12.02 -12.07 12.97
N GLU A 100 -12.46 -12.84 11.97
CA GLU A 100 -12.22 -14.30 11.92
C GLU A 100 -10.73 -14.64 11.84
N ALA A 101 -9.96 -13.90 11.02
CA ALA A 101 -8.52 -14.14 10.86
C ALA A 101 -7.69 -13.82 12.13
N SER A 102 -8.25 -13.03 13.05
CA SER A 102 -7.60 -12.65 14.31
C SER A 102 -7.91 -13.62 15.46
N ASN A 103 -9.00 -14.40 15.37
CA ASN A 103 -9.45 -15.31 16.44
C ASN A 103 -8.88 -16.74 16.35
N VAL A 104 -8.17 -17.12 15.29
CA VAL A 104 -7.62 -18.50 15.11
C VAL A 104 -6.22 -18.66 15.71
N THR A 105 -5.85 -17.90 16.74
CA THR A 105 -4.58 -18.10 17.46
C THR A 105 -4.76 -17.83 18.96
N SER A 106 -5.72 -18.51 19.57
CA SER A 106 -5.80 -18.72 21.02
C SER A 106 -5.99 -20.21 21.29
#